data_AF-A0A9X2KN91-F1
#
_entry.id   AF-A0A9X2KN91-F1
#
_cell.length_a   1.000
_cell.length_b   1.000
_cell.length_c   1.000
_cell.angle_alpha   90.00
_cell.angle_beta   90.00
_cell.angle_gamma   90.00
#
_symmetry.space_group_name_H-M   'P 1'
#
loop_
_entity.id
_entity.type
_entity.pdbx_description
1 polymer ?
#
loop_
_entity_poly.entity_id
_entity_poly.type
_entity_poly.pdbx_seq_one_letter_code
_entity_poly.pdbx_strand_id
1 'polypeptide(L)'
;MLRKEMKMLPPVELRPAFNITRASHVTITVSDLQRSREFYTEVAGLVVSDEDSGTCYLRGLAEACHHSLTLVQSPDAGKIRRMGFRVRDEAELELAHDWFGQRGLDPIWVEQPFQGRTLHVSDPDGAKLELCAHMEVRPRVFLDVMNHRGARAQRIDHFQTMTTDMQRICGFYNELGFRYSEYIAHDELLLAAFMYRKGTCLDLAIVPGHSPRLHHFAYTVSESHDIFTACDVAGLLGYPMAVERGPGRHGPGGMLFVYILDPDGHRVEFFNSHYQTIDLEIEPVRWDAASLSTNLRWGLPAPERWYFEASPFEGVPLAAPEQKPNPETLERYLARLHPADAG
;
A
#
# COMPACT_ATOMS: atom_id res chain seq x y z
N MET A 1 -20.91 -33.29 -8.90
CA MET A 1 -19.46 -33.50 -9.13
C MET A 1 -18.77 -32.29 -8.53
N LEU A 2 -18.50 -32.33 -7.22
CA LEU A 2 -17.90 -31.21 -6.46
C LEU A 2 -16.50 -30.97 -7.03
N ARG A 3 -16.33 -29.82 -7.69
CA ARG A 3 -15.08 -29.47 -8.34
C ARG A 3 -13.96 -29.43 -7.31
N LYS A 4 -12.90 -30.15 -7.64
CA LYS A 4 -11.65 -30.28 -6.92
C LYS A 4 -10.79 -29.03 -7.17
N GLU A 5 -11.37 -27.83 -6.99
CA GLU A 5 -10.72 -26.54 -7.17
C GLU A 5 -10.49 -25.94 -5.79
N MET A 6 -9.39 -26.28 -5.11
CA MET A 6 -8.94 -25.54 -3.92
C MET A 6 -7.55 -26.03 -3.53
N LYS A 7 -6.52 -25.25 -3.90
CA LYS A 7 -5.31 -25.01 -3.08
C LYS A 7 -4.34 -23.95 -3.65
N MET A 8 -4.78 -23.04 -4.52
CA MET A 8 -3.92 -21.89 -4.88
C MET A 8 -3.88 -20.81 -3.81
N LEU A 9 -5.02 -20.50 -3.20
CA LEU A 9 -5.11 -19.50 -2.14
C LEU A 9 -5.01 -20.20 -0.78
N PRO A 10 -4.14 -19.73 0.11
CA PRO A 10 -4.19 -20.10 1.51
C PRO A 10 -5.59 -19.89 2.12
N PRO A 11 -6.00 -20.73 3.09
CA PRO A 11 -7.31 -20.65 3.69
C PRO A 11 -7.47 -19.37 4.53
N VAL A 12 -8.64 -18.74 4.44
CA VAL A 12 -9.00 -17.55 5.21
C VAL A 12 -9.54 -17.93 6.58
N GLU A 13 -9.07 -17.28 7.65
CA GLU A 13 -9.69 -17.34 8.98
C GLU A 13 -10.79 -16.26 9.11
N LEU A 14 -12.06 -16.67 9.14
CA LEU A 14 -13.20 -15.75 9.26
C LEU A 14 -13.43 -15.27 10.70
N ARG A 15 -12.81 -15.95 11.68
CA ARG A 15 -12.87 -15.62 13.11
C ARG A 15 -11.44 -15.54 13.67
N PRO A 16 -10.65 -14.53 13.24
CA PRO A 16 -9.27 -14.39 13.68
C PRO A 16 -9.20 -14.18 15.19
N ALA A 17 -8.06 -14.54 15.80
CA ALA A 17 -7.86 -14.44 17.24
C ALA A 17 -7.98 -13.00 17.77
N PHE A 18 -7.76 -12.02 16.90
CA PHE A 18 -8.00 -10.61 17.15
C PHE A 18 -8.47 -9.89 15.88
N ASN A 19 -9.08 -8.72 16.03
CA ASN A 19 -9.76 -8.03 14.94
C ASN A 19 -9.00 -6.79 14.43
N ILE A 20 -8.22 -6.99 13.37
CA ILE A 20 -7.76 -5.89 12.50
C ILE A 20 -8.94 -5.37 11.67
N THR A 21 -9.13 -4.07 11.67
CA THR A 21 -10.27 -3.39 11.02
C THR A 21 -9.93 -2.77 9.67
N ARG A 22 -8.71 -2.23 9.51
CA ARG A 22 -8.25 -1.56 8.28
C ARG A 22 -6.76 -1.22 8.30
N ALA A 23 -6.21 -0.94 7.12
CA ALA A 23 -4.99 -0.14 6.98
C ALA A 23 -5.18 1.25 7.63
N SER A 24 -4.12 1.78 8.24
CA SER A 24 -4.22 2.95 9.10
C SER A 24 -3.24 4.06 8.81
N HIS A 25 -1.94 3.76 8.76
CA HIS A 25 -0.92 4.78 8.70
C HIS A 25 0.41 4.19 8.23
N VAL A 26 1.30 5.03 7.71
CA VAL A 26 2.66 4.63 7.37
C VAL A 26 3.64 5.66 7.88
N THR A 27 4.77 5.19 8.40
CA THR A 27 5.89 6.04 8.83
C THR A 27 7.06 5.81 7.91
N ILE A 28 7.54 6.88 7.26
CA ILE A 28 8.63 6.85 6.28
C ILE A 28 9.77 7.77 6.69
N THR A 29 10.99 7.45 6.27
CA THR A 29 12.16 8.32 6.45
C THR A 29 12.41 9.16 5.22
N VAL A 30 12.66 10.45 5.42
CA VAL A 30 12.88 11.43 4.35
C VAL A 30 14.19 12.17 4.54
N SER A 31 14.86 12.53 3.45
CA SER A 31 16.17 13.20 3.50
C SER A 31 16.04 14.69 3.80
N ASP A 32 14.97 15.30 3.30
CA ASP A 32 14.60 16.69 3.51
C ASP A 32 13.12 16.75 3.91
N LEU A 33 12.86 17.06 5.18
CA LEU A 33 11.52 17.10 5.74
C LEU A 33 10.67 18.18 5.08
N GLN A 34 11.24 19.35 4.81
CA GLN A 34 10.50 20.47 4.25
C GLN A 34 10.07 20.17 2.81
N ARG A 35 10.99 19.63 2.00
CA ARG A 35 10.71 19.23 0.61
C ARG A 35 9.67 18.11 0.54
N SER A 36 9.74 17.14 1.45
CA SER A 36 8.77 16.05 1.51
C SER A 36 7.41 16.53 1.99
N ARG A 37 7.37 17.39 3.02
CA ARG A 37 6.15 18.05 3.47
C ARG A 37 5.49 18.83 2.34
N GLU A 38 6.24 19.62 1.57
CA GLU A 38 5.72 20.35 0.41
C GLU A 38 5.11 19.40 -0.62
N PHE A 39 5.80 18.30 -0.95
CA PHE A 39 5.26 17.28 -1.85
C PHE A 39 3.92 16.71 -1.35
N TYR A 40 3.85 16.26 -0.09
CA TYR A 40 2.63 15.64 0.43
C TYR A 40 1.49 16.65 0.73
N THR A 41 1.79 17.93 0.93
CA THR A 41 0.76 18.97 1.11
C THR A 41 0.27 19.55 -0.20
N GLU A 42 1.14 19.77 -1.17
CA GLU A 42 0.80 20.41 -2.44
C GLU A 42 0.41 19.41 -3.53
N VAL A 43 1.15 18.29 -3.70
CA VAL A 43 0.85 17.27 -4.71
C VAL A 43 -0.28 16.36 -4.22
N ALA A 44 -0.12 15.77 -3.03
CA ALA A 44 -1.12 14.84 -2.50
C ALA A 44 -2.36 15.57 -1.95
N GLY A 45 -2.21 16.81 -1.48
CA GLY A 45 -3.29 17.55 -0.83
C GLY A 45 -3.57 17.08 0.60
N LEU A 46 -2.59 16.46 1.28
CA LEU A 46 -2.73 16.06 2.67
C LEU A 46 -2.63 17.26 3.62
N VAL A 47 -3.22 17.10 4.81
CA VAL A 47 -3.31 18.14 5.82
C VAL A 47 -2.31 17.85 6.92
N VAL A 48 -1.47 18.82 7.25
CA VAL A 48 -0.60 18.74 8.43
C VAL A 48 -1.46 18.73 9.68
N SER A 49 -1.29 17.69 10.49
CA SER A 49 -1.89 17.60 11.81
C SER A 49 -1.01 18.28 12.84
N ASP A 50 0.26 17.89 12.88
CA ASP A 50 1.30 18.44 13.75
C ASP A 50 2.67 18.30 13.09
N GLU A 51 3.64 19.09 13.55
CA GLU A 51 5.02 19.01 13.10
C GLU A 51 6.00 19.56 14.14
N ASP A 52 7.22 19.03 14.13
CA ASP A 52 8.37 19.54 14.86
C ASP A 52 9.60 19.60 13.92
N SER A 53 10.79 19.87 14.46
CA SER A 53 12.02 20.00 13.68
C SER A 53 12.48 18.72 12.95
N GLY A 54 11.98 17.56 13.34
CA GLY A 54 12.38 16.25 12.79
C GLY A 54 11.23 15.39 12.27
N THR A 55 9.98 15.75 12.56
CA THR A 55 8.81 14.93 12.19
C THR A 55 7.65 15.78 11.70
N CYS A 56 6.97 15.34 10.64
CA CYS A 56 5.72 15.93 10.16
C CYS A 56 4.63 14.84 10.08
N TYR A 57 3.47 15.12 10.67
CA TYR A 57 2.32 14.21 10.72
C TYR A 57 1.23 14.74 9.80
N LEU A 58 0.78 13.92 8.84
CA LEU A 58 -0.22 14.30 7.86
C LEU A 58 -1.41 13.34 7.86
N ARG A 59 -2.57 13.85 7.45
CA ARG A 59 -3.81 13.07 7.28
C ARG A 59 -4.57 13.46 6.02
N GLY A 60 -5.37 12.55 5.49
CA GLY A 60 -6.32 12.85 4.42
C GLY A 60 -7.51 13.71 4.89
N LEU A 61 -8.18 14.36 3.93
CA LEU A 61 -9.26 15.31 4.19
C LEU A 61 -10.46 14.71 4.94
N ALA A 62 -10.75 13.42 4.71
CA ALA A 62 -11.85 12.67 5.31
C ALA A 62 -11.44 11.89 6.58
N GLU A 63 -10.19 12.03 7.02
CA GLU A 63 -9.68 11.32 8.19
C GLU A 63 -9.91 12.12 9.47
N ALA A 64 -10.43 11.40 10.48
CA ALA A 64 -10.56 11.94 11.83
C ALA A 64 -9.40 11.51 12.73
N CYS A 65 -8.67 10.43 12.39
CA CYS A 65 -7.47 10.05 13.13
C CYS A 65 -6.38 11.10 12.92
N HIS A 66 -5.53 11.26 13.93
CA HIS A 66 -4.47 12.25 13.94
C HIS A 66 -3.62 12.23 12.67
N HIS A 67 -3.18 11.07 12.23
CA HIS A 67 -2.32 10.96 11.07
C HIS A 67 -2.50 9.61 10.37
N SER A 68 -2.22 9.61 9.07
CA SER A 68 -2.11 8.45 8.20
C SER A 68 -0.73 8.38 7.52
N LEU A 69 0.04 9.47 7.56
CA LEU A 69 1.40 9.54 7.08
C LEU A 69 2.26 10.28 8.09
N THR A 70 3.40 9.70 8.45
CA THR A 70 4.41 10.32 9.30
C THR A 70 5.72 10.38 8.52
N LEU A 71 6.23 11.59 8.33
CA LEU A 71 7.52 11.87 7.71
C LEU A 71 8.55 12.08 8.82
N VAL A 72 9.62 11.30 8.81
CA VAL A 72 10.71 11.42 9.80
C VAL A 72 12.00 11.79 9.09
N GLN A 73 12.59 12.94 9.42
CA GLN A 73 13.87 13.32 8.84
C GLN A 73 14.98 12.36 9.29
N SER A 74 15.73 11.80 8.34
CA SER A 74 16.79 10.83 8.62
C SER A 74 17.94 10.94 7.61
N PRO A 75 19.21 10.78 8.04
CA PRO A 75 20.32 10.62 7.11
C PRO A 75 20.26 9.29 6.33
N ASP A 76 19.54 8.28 6.82
CA ASP A 76 19.20 7.05 6.09
C ASP A 76 17.74 7.13 5.59
N ALA A 77 17.50 8.07 4.69
CA ALA A 77 16.21 8.32 4.07
C ALA A 77 15.79 7.22 3.08
N GLY A 78 14.54 7.30 2.59
CA GLY A 78 14.01 6.36 1.60
C GLY A 78 13.65 5.00 2.21
N LYS A 79 13.38 4.95 3.53
CA LYS A 79 13.03 3.73 4.26
C LYS A 79 11.63 3.77 4.81
N ILE A 80 11.01 2.61 4.91
CA ILE A 80 9.77 2.43 5.67
C ILE A 80 10.15 2.09 7.10
N ARG A 81 9.71 2.91 8.05
CA ARG A 81 9.86 2.57 9.47
C ARG A 81 8.82 1.53 9.86
N ARG A 82 7.54 1.81 9.58
CA ARG A 82 6.41 0.91 9.89
C ARG A 82 5.20 1.07 8.97
N MET A 83 4.49 -0.03 8.80
CA MET A 83 3.17 -0.14 8.18
C MET A 83 2.11 -0.39 9.27
N GLY A 84 1.14 0.50 9.36
CA GLY A 84 0.20 0.57 10.48
C GLY A 84 -1.20 0.04 10.17
N PHE A 85 -1.76 -0.77 11.06
CA PHE A 85 -3.16 -1.23 11.00
C PHE A 85 -3.93 -0.87 12.27
N ARG A 86 -5.24 -0.63 12.13
CA ARG A 86 -6.13 -0.43 13.27
C ARG A 86 -6.68 -1.76 13.76
N VAL A 87 -6.61 -2.00 15.06
CA VAL A 87 -7.44 -3.03 15.71
C VAL A 87 -8.72 -2.40 16.28
N ARG A 88 -9.72 -3.21 16.61
CA ARG A 88 -11.05 -2.72 17.00
C ARG A 88 -11.01 -1.88 18.29
N ASP A 89 -10.28 -2.35 19.30
CA ASP A 89 -10.23 -1.77 20.65
C ASP A 89 -8.93 -2.23 21.35
N GLU A 90 -8.65 -1.72 22.56
CA GLU A 90 -7.41 -2.06 23.28
C GLU A 90 -7.33 -3.54 23.70
N ALA A 91 -8.46 -4.22 23.91
CA ALA A 91 -8.43 -5.64 24.27
C ALA A 91 -7.92 -6.50 23.10
N GLU A 92 -8.21 -6.09 21.86
CA GLU A 92 -7.63 -6.71 20.67
C GLU A 92 -6.11 -6.59 20.60
N LEU A 93 -5.50 -5.55 21.20
CA LEU A 93 -4.03 -5.41 21.23
C LEU A 93 -3.38 -6.47 22.13
N GLU A 94 -3.99 -6.80 23.26
CA GLU A 94 -3.48 -7.86 24.15
C GLU A 94 -3.58 -9.22 23.47
N LEU A 95 -4.72 -9.50 22.81
CA LEU A 95 -4.90 -10.72 22.01
C LEU A 95 -3.89 -10.79 20.86
N ALA A 96 -3.60 -9.65 20.20
CA ALA A 96 -2.58 -9.58 19.17
C ALA A 96 -1.19 -9.88 19.73
N HIS A 97 -0.81 -9.27 20.85
CA HIS A 97 0.46 -9.52 21.52
C HIS A 97 0.64 -11.01 21.84
N ASP A 98 -0.34 -11.65 22.46
CA ASP A 98 -0.25 -13.08 22.80
C ASP A 98 -0.19 -13.96 21.54
N TRP A 99 -0.99 -13.64 20.51
CA TRP A 99 -1.03 -14.39 19.26
C TRP A 99 0.30 -14.34 18.50
N PHE A 100 0.94 -13.17 18.42
CA PHE A 100 2.26 -13.01 17.81
C PHE A 100 3.36 -13.67 18.65
N GLY A 101 3.31 -13.52 19.98
CA GLY A 101 4.28 -14.14 20.89
C GLY A 101 4.29 -15.66 20.81
N GLN A 102 3.11 -16.30 20.73
CA GLN A 102 2.99 -17.75 20.54
C GLN A 102 3.58 -18.24 19.21
N ARG A 103 3.75 -17.35 18.23
CA ARG A 103 4.36 -17.64 16.92
C ARG A 103 5.84 -17.24 16.84
N GLY A 104 6.42 -16.77 17.94
CA GLY A 104 7.82 -16.34 17.99
C GLY A 104 8.11 -15.09 17.14
N LEU A 105 7.13 -14.20 16.99
CA LEU A 105 7.27 -12.93 16.25
C LEU A 105 7.60 -11.73 17.16
N ASP A 106 7.88 -11.99 18.44
CA ASP A 106 8.41 -11.04 19.43
C ASP A 106 7.75 -9.64 19.41
N PRO A 107 6.43 -9.54 19.67
CA PRO A 107 5.74 -8.26 19.71
C PRO A 107 6.17 -7.42 20.92
N ILE A 108 6.29 -6.11 20.75
CA ILE A 108 6.81 -5.17 21.75
C ILE A 108 5.83 -4.02 21.95
N TRP A 109 5.54 -3.68 23.20
CA TRP A 109 4.77 -2.50 23.56
C TRP A 109 5.62 -1.24 23.44
N VAL A 110 5.04 -0.21 22.81
CA VAL A 110 5.68 1.10 22.67
C VAL A 110 4.70 2.24 22.91
N GLU A 111 5.27 3.40 23.24
CA GLU A 111 4.58 4.68 23.22
C GLU A 111 4.85 5.36 21.87
N GLN A 112 3.79 5.82 21.20
CA GLN A 112 3.89 6.56 19.94
C GLN A 112 3.12 7.88 20.04
N PRO A 113 3.69 9.01 19.58
CA PRO A 113 2.99 10.29 19.61
C PRO A 113 1.60 10.22 18.98
N PHE A 114 0.61 10.79 19.67
CA PHE A 114 -0.79 10.88 19.23
C PHE A 114 -1.52 9.53 19.05
N GLN A 115 -0.89 8.42 19.42
CA GLN A 115 -1.51 7.09 19.45
C GLN A 115 -1.81 6.69 20.89
N GLY A 116 -2.81 5.82 21.07
CA GLY A 116 -2.94 5.07 22.32
C GLY A 116 -1.83 4.03 22.44
N ARG A 117 -2.01 3.07 23.37
CA ARG A 117 -1.11 1.93 23.49
C ARG A 117 -0.91 1.26 22.12
N THR A 118 0.35 1.03 21.77
CA THR A 118 0.74 0.61 20.42
C THR A 118 1.63 -0.62 20.48
N LEU A 119 1.39 -1.55 19.56
CA LEU A 119 2.14 -2.81 19.44
C LEU A 119 3.02 -2.77 18.19
N HIS A 120 4.31 -3.00 18.39
CA HIS A 120 5.31 -3.18 17.34
C HIS A 120 5.58 -4.65 17.13
N VAL A 121 5.52 -5.13 15.89
CA VAL A 121 5.83 -6.52 15.52
C VAL A 121 6.36 -6.55 14.09
N SER A 122 6.92 -7.67 13.65
CA SER A 122 7.24 -7.91 12.23
C SER A 122 6.44 -9.07 11.69
N ASP A 123 6.08 -9.01 10.41
CA ASP A 123 5.54 -10.17 9.71
C ASP A 123 6.63 -11.22 9.43
N PRO A 124 6.29 -12.42 8.90
CA PRO A 124 7.27 -13.48 8.67
C PRO A 124 8.37 -13.13 7.65
N ASP A 125 8.19 -12.11 6.81
CA ASP A 125 9.20 -11.59 5.88
C ASP A 125 10.07 -10.51 6.55
N GLY A 126 9.70 -10.05 7.74
CA GLY A 126 10.39 -8.99 8.48
C GLY A 126 9.81 -7.59 8.21
N ALA A 127 8.70 -7.47 7.48
CA ALA A 127 8.05 -6.18 7.28
C ALA A 127 7.57 -5.66 8.65
N LYS A 128 7.97 -4.43 9.00
CA LYS A 128 7.70 -3.86 10.32
C LYS A 128 6.26 -3.35 10.38
N LEU A 129 5.47 -3.94 11.28
CA LEU A 129 4.08 -3.61 11.51
C LEU A 129 3.91 -2.74 12.77
N GLU A 130 2.86 -1.93 12.77
CA GLU A 130 2.39 -1.16 13.93
C GLU A 130 0.88 -1.37 14.11
N LEU A 131 0.44 -1.80 15.29
CA LEU A 131 -0.98 -1.97 15.60
C LEU A 131 -1.39 -1.01 16.71
N CYS A 132 -2.45 -0.25 16.48
CA CYS A 132 -3.04 0.61 17.50
C CYS A 132 -4.58 0.58 17.44
N ALA A 133 -5.21 0.74 18.60
CA ALA A 133 -6.67 0.78 18.72
C ALA A 133 -7.23 2.20 18.62
N HIS A 134 -6.47 3.19 19.12
CA HIS A 134 -6.87 4.58 19.27
C HIS A 134 -5.77 5.54 18.80
N MET A 135 -6.20 6.68 18.25
CA MET A 135 -5.36 7.84 17.93
C MET A 135 -6.15 9.06 18.39
N GLU A 136 -5.45 10.14 18.73
CA GLU A 136 -6.07 11.45 18.91
C GLU A 136 -6.91 11.78 17.68
N VAL A 137 -8.06 12.43 17.89
CA VAL A 137 -8.96 12.81 16.80
C VAL A 137 -8.81 14.28 16.43
N ARG A 138 -8.82 14.57 15.14
CA ARG A 138 -8.85 15.91 14.57
C ARG A 138 -10.19 16.13 13.85
N PRO A 139 -10.71 17.37 13.78
CA PRO A 139 -11.84 17.68 12.92
C PRO A 139 -11.53 17.29 11.47
N ARG A 140 -12.49 16.65 10.80
CA ARG A 140 -12.42 16.36 9.37
C ARG A 140 -12.56 17.68 8.60
N VAL A 141 -11.77 17.84 7.55
CA VAL A 141 -11.78 19.03 6.69
C VAL A 141 -12.26 18.70 5.27
N PHE A 142 -12.96 17.57 5.13
CA PHE A 142 -13.58 17.12 3.88
C PHE A 142 -14.44 18.20 3.21
N LEU A 143 -15.20 18.96 4.00
CA LEU A 143 -16.08 20.02 3.51
C LEU A 143 -15.40 21.39 3.39
N ASP A 144 -14.13 21.50 3.78
CA ASP A 144 -13.36 22.75 3.71
C ASP A 144 -12.73 22.94 2.32
N VAL A 145 -13.59 22.95 1.30
CA VAL A 145 -13.21 22.94 -0.12
C VAL A 145 -12.33 24.13 -0.53
N MET A 146 -12.40 25.24 0.22
CA MET A 146 -11.61 26.44 -0.05
C MET A 146 -10.12 26.26 0.24
N ASN A 147 -9.76 25.28 1.07
CA ASN A 147 -8.38 25.00 1.47
C ASN A 147 -7.82 23.71 0.86
N HIS A 148 -8.55 23.07 -0.06
CA HIS A 148 -8.10 21.85 -0.74
C HIS A 148 -6.96 22.15 -1.73
N ARG A 149 -6.02 21.21 -1.85
CA ARG A 149 -4.83 21.29 -2.73
C ARG A 149 -4.63 19.98 -3.48
N GLY A 150 -3.85 20.01 -4.56
CA GLY A 150 -3.35 18.82 -5.26
C GLY A 150 -4.42 17.78 -5.59
N ALA A 151 -4.10 16.52 -5.31
CA ALA A 151 -4.99 15.36 -5.45
C ALA A 151 -6.19 15.35 -4.49
N ARG A 152 -6.29 16.30 -3.55
CA ARG A 152 -7.33 16.31 -2.52
C ARG A 152 -7.49 14.94 -1.86
N ALA A 153 -6.37 14.34 -1.45
CA ALA A 153 -6.34 12.99 -0.89
C ALA A 153 -7.28 12.87 0.32
N GLN A 154 -8.18 11.89 0.25
CA GLN A 154 -9.29 11.74 1.19
C GLN A 154 -8.90 10.93 2.41
N ARG A 155 -8.33 9.75 2.20
CA ARG A 155 -7.96 8.80 3.24
C ARG A 155 -6.97 7.78 2.69
N ILE A 156 -6.05 7.33 3.55
CA ILE A 156 -5.22 6.17 3.26
C ILE A 156 -6.08 4.91 3.07
N ASP A 157 -5.89 4.23 1.95
CA ASP A 157 -6.71 3.07 1.61
C ASP A 157 -5.96 1.76 1.85
N HIS A 158 -4.77 1.61 1.29
CA HIS A 158 -4.08 0.33 1.33
C HIS A 158 -2.57 0.49 1.23
N PHE A 159 -1.91 -0.64 1.46
CA PHE A 159 -0.50 -0.86 1.23
C PHE A 159 -0.32 -1.93 0.16
N GLN A 160 0.76 -1.86 -0.60
CA GLN A 160 1.23 -3.00 -1.39
C GLN A 160 2.63 -3.40 -0.93
N THR A 161 2.83 -4.65 -0.57
CA THR A 161 4.12 -5.21 -0.12
C THR A 161 4.67 -6.20 -1.12
N MET A 162 5.99 -6.38 -1.10
CA MET A 162 6.69 -7.39 -1.89
C MET A 162 7.15 -8.54 -1.01
N THR A 163 7.01 -9.77 -1.49
CA THR A 163 7.44 -10.99 -0.80
C THR A 163 8.26 -11.91 -1.70
N THR A 164 9.13 -12.72 -1.11
CA THR A 164 9.78 -13.85 -1.82
C THR A 164 8.92 -15.12 -1.77
N ASP A 165 7.93 -15.20 -0.88
CA ASP A 165 7.06 -16.36 -0.69
C ASP A 165 5.59 -15.93 -0.55
N MET A 166 4.90 -15.91 -1.69
CA MET A 166 3.48 -15.54 -1.78
C MET A 166 2.59 -16.40 -0.88
N GLN A 167 2.86 -17.70 -0.77
CA GLN A 167 2.00 -18.62 -0.03
C GLN A 167 2.14 -18.37 1.48
N ARG A 168 3.37 -18.24 1.96
CA ARG A 168 3.65 -18.00 3.38
C ARG A 168 3.07 -16.67 3.86
N ILE A 169 3.31 -15.60 3.11
CA ILE A 169 2.86 -14.26 3.53
C ILE A 169 1.36 -14.10 3.37
N CYS A 170 0.76 -14.58 2.28
CA CYS A 170 -0.70 -14.55 2.16
C CYS A 170 -1.35 -15.36 3.29
N GLY A 171 -0.87 -16.58 3.56
CA GLY A 171 -1.38 -17.43 4.65
C GLY A 171 -1.31 -16.76 6.02
N PHE A 172 -0.20 -16.08 6.32
CA PHE A 172 -0.08 -15.28 7.54
C PHE A 172 -1.16 -14.20 7.66
N TYR A 173 -1.34 -13.36 6.63
CA TYR A 173 -2.38 -12.33 6.66
C TYR A 173 -3.81 -12.93 6.64
N ASN A 174 -4.00 -14.11 6.05
CA ASN A 174 -5.27 -14.84 6.13
C ASN A 174 -5.60 -15.32 7.54
N GLU A 175 -4.62 -15.77 8.33
CA GLU A 175 -4.83 -16.10 9.75
C GLU A 175 -5.22 -14.86 10.57
N LEU A 176 -4.77 -13.68 10.15
CA LEU A 176 -5.19 -12.37 10.70
C LEU A 176 -6.56 -11.90 10.17
N GLY A 177 -7.20 -12.72 9.34
CA GLY A 177 -8.54 -12.51 8.79
C GLY A 177 -8.60 -11.68 7.51
N PHE A 178 -7.48 -11.34 6.89
CA PHE A 178 -7.53 -10.69 5.58
C PHE A 178 -8.16 -11.65 4.56
N ARG A 179 -9.14 -11.15 3.82
CA ARG A 179 -9.90 -11.89 2.80
C ARG A 179 -9.49 -11.43 1.42
N TYR A 180 -9.50 -12.33 0.46
CA TYR A 180 -9.23 -11.96 -0.93
C TYR A 180 -10.47 -11.32 -1.56
N SER A 181 -10.31 -10.15 -2.15
CA SER A 181 -11.29 -9.65 -3.13
C SER A 181 -10.97 -10.21 -4.51
N GLU A 182 -9.70 -10.15 -4.87
CA GLU A 182 -9.18 -10.48 -6.19
C GLU A 182 -7.76 -11.05 -6.09
N TYR A 183 -7.34 -11.76 -7.12
CA TYR A 183 -5.97 -12.24 -7.23
C TYR A 183 -5.56 -12.43 -8.70
N ILE A 184 -4.26 -12.31 -8.98
CA ILE A 184 -3.67 -12.61 -10.29
C ILE A 184 -2.93 -13.93 -10.20
N ALA A 185 -3.19 -14.84 -11.12
CA ALA A 185 -2.49 -16.11 -11.20
C ALA A 185 -2.25 -16.53 -12.66
N HIS A 186 -1.15 -17.23 -12.88
CA HIS A 186 -0.89 -17.94 -14.14
C HIS A 186 -0.77 -19.43 -13.81
N ASP A 187 -1.58 -20.27 -14.43
CA ASP A 187 -1.76 -21.68 -14.02
C ASP A 187 -2.02 -21.80 -12.51
N GLU A 188 -1.15 -22.50 -11.78
CA GLU A 188 -1.23 -22.67 -10.32
C GLU A 188 -0.35 -21.66 -9.53
N LEU A 189 0.35 -20.76 -10.25
CA LEU A 189 1.25 -19.77 -9.64
C LEU A 189 0.48 -18.49 -9.27
N LEU A 190 0.41 -18.19 -7.98
CA LEU A 190 -0.11 -16.93 -7.45
C LEU A 190 0.89 -15.79 -7.69
N LEU A 191 0.47 -14.77 -8.42
CA LEU A 191 1.32 -13.64 -8.86
C LEU A 191 0.94 -12.30 -8.23
N ALA A 192 -0.29 -12.16 -7.73
CA ALA A 192 -0.69 -11.05 -6.88
C ALA A 192 -1.91 -11.46 -6.03
N ALA A 193 -2.01 -10.92 -4.83
CA ALA A 193 -3.18 -11.06 -3.97
C ALA A 193 -3.65 -9.68 -3.50
N PHE A 194 -4.95 -9.41 -3.61
CA PHE A 194 -5.58 -8.18 -3.13
C PHE A 194 -6.50 -8.54 -1.97
N MET A 195 -6.14 -8.09 -0.77
CA MET A 195 -6.75 -8.55 0.47
C MET A 195 -7.34 -7.42 1.30
N TYR A 196 -8.51 -7.65 1.89
CA TYR A 196 -9.27 -6.64 2.62
C TYR A 196 -9.71 -7.10 4.02
N ARG A 197 -9.90 -6.11 4.88
CA ARG A 197 -10.61 -6.17 6.17
C ARG A 197 -11.80 -5.22 6.16
N LYS A 198 -11.65 -4.01 5.60
CA LYS A 198 -12.72 -3.02 5.42
C LYS A 198 -13.56 -3.32 4.16
N GLY A 199 -14.70 -2.66 4.01
CA GLY A 199 -15.66 -2.89 2.91
C GLY A 199 -15.23 -2.41 1.51
N THR A 200 -13.93 -2.31 1.24
CA THR A 200 -13.36 -2.01 -0.09
C THR A 200 -12.55 -3.20 -0.58
N CYS A 201 -12.06 -3.15 -1.83
CA CYS A 201 -11.35 -4.29 -2.42
C CYS A 201 -10.05 -4.65 -1.70
N LEU A 202 -9.36 -3.71 -1.05
CA LEU A 202 -8.13 -4.05 -0.33
C LEU A 202 -7.80 -3.08 0.80
N ASP A 203 -7.12 -3.63 1.81
CA ASP A 203 -6.25 -2.95 2.77
C ASP A 203 -4.77 -3.30 2.53
N LEU A 204 -4.51 -4.46 1.91
CA LEU A 204 -3.17 -4.97 1.64
C LEU A 204 -3.15 -5.70 0.29
N ALA A 205 -2.24 -5.31 -0.59
CA ALA A 205 -1.85 -6.08 -1.77
C ALA A 205 -0.48 -6.72 -1.56
N ILE A 206 -0.29 -7.93 -2.06
CA ILE A 206 0.97 -8.67 -1.96
C ILE A 206 1.39 -9.12 -3.36
N VAL A 207 2.63 -8.84 -3.72
CA VAL A 207 3.23 -9.19 -5.03
C VAL A 207 4.61 -9.82 -4.84
N PRO A 208 5.11 -10.64 -5.78
CA PRO A 208 6.44 -11.24 -5.68
C PRO A 208 7.55 -10.21 -5.94
N GLY A 209 8.65 -10.30 -5.20
CA GLY A 209 9.86 -9.50 -5.43
C GLY A 209 10.88 -9.62 -4.31
N HIS A 210 11.88 -8.72 -4.31
CA HIS A 210 12.79 -8.63 -3.16
C HIS A 210 12.03 -8.17 -1.93
N SER A 211 12.23 -8.84 -0.80
CA SER A 211 11.42 -8.72 0.41
C SER A 211 12.28 -8.50 1.65
N PRO A 212 11.79 -7.79 2.69
CA PRO A 212 10.53 -7.05 2.73
C PRO A 212 10.70 -5.65 2.14
N ARG A 213 9.77 -5.26 1.28
CA ARG A 213 9.69 -3.89 0.75
C ARG A 213 8.23 -3.45 0.64
N LEU A 214 7.99 -2.17 0.88
CA LEU A 214 6.71 -1.54 0.55
C LEU A 214 6.79 -1.02 -0.88
N HIS A 215 5.98 -1.60 -1.75
CA HIS A 215 5.87 -1.16 -3.13
C HIS A 215 5.20 0.20 -3.21
N HIS A 216 4.10 0.42 -2.50
CA HIS A 216 3.46 1.73 -2.37
C HIS A 216 2.48 1.76 -1.18
N PHE A 217 2.06 2.97 -0.83
CA PHE A 217 0.85 3.23 -0.05
C PHE A 217 -0.08 4.11 -0.89
N ALA A 218 -1.38 4.01 -0.66
CA ALA A 218 -2.38 4.62 -1.51
C ALA A 218 -3.33 5.55 -0.76
N TYR A 219 -3.72 6.63 -1.41
CA TYR A 219 -4.77 7.54 -0.97
C TYR A 219 -5.91 7.56 -1.98
N THR A 220 -7.14 7.43 -1.46
CA THR A 220 -8.34 7.67 -2.26
C THR A 220 -8.47 9.14 -2.61
N VAL A 221 -8.95 9.43 -3.82
CA VAL A 221 -9.40 10.75 -4.27
C VAL A 221 -10.87 10.69 -4.65
N SER A 222 -11.57 11.82 -4.59
CA SER A 222 -13.01 11.86 -4.86
C SER A 222 -13.29 11.72 -6.34
N GLU A 223 -12.58 12.48 -7.18
CA GLU A 223 -12.89 12.58 -8.59
C GLU A 223 -11.69 12.27 -9.48
N SER A 224 -11.99 11.81 -10.69
CA SER A 224 -10.96 11.46 -11.67
C SER A 224 -10.04 12.64 -12.02
N HIS A 225 -10.56 13.87 -11.94
CA HIS A 225 -9.78 15.07 -12.26
C HIS A 225 -8.72 15.41 -11.21
N ASP A 226 -8.91 14.98 -9.96
CA ASP A 226 -7.94 15.20 -8.89
C ASP A 226 -6.61 14.47 -9.19
N ILE A 227 -6.68 13.32 -9.89
CA ILE A 227 -5.50 12.59 -10.38
C ILE A 227 -4.67 13.45 -11.34
N PHE A 228 -5.32 14.13 -12.28
CA PHE A 228 -4.61 15.01 -13.22
C PHE A 228 -4.05 16.25 -12.51
N THR A 229 -4.79 16.80 -11.55
CA THR A 229 -4.31 17.93 -10.74
C THR A 229 -3.04 17.57 -9.98
N ALA A 230 -2.94 16.36 -9.41
CA ALA A 230 -1.69 15.90 -8.79
C ALA A 230 -0.53 15.83 -9.79
N CYS A 231 -0.75 15.32 -11.01
CA CYS A 231 0.28 15.30 -12.05
C CYS A 231 0.75 16.72 -12.43
N ASP A 232 -0.18 17.65 -12.65
CA ASP A 232 0.14 19.03 -13.02
C ASP A 232 0.94 19.73 -11.92
N VAL A 233 0.51 19.60 -10.66
CA VAL A 233 1.21 20.19 -9.51
C VAL A 233 2.59 19.56 -9.32
N ALA A 234 2.71 18.24 -9.44
CA ALA A 234 4.01 17.56 -9.39
C ALA A 234 4.98 18.10 -10.47
N GLY A 235 4.50 18.28 -11.70
CA GLY A 235 5.28 18.88 -12.78
C GLY A 235 5.74 20.31 -12.46
N LEU A 236 4.85 21.16 -11.95
CA LEU A 236 5.14 22.55 -11.59
C LEU A 236 6.14 22.68 -10.42
N LEU A 237 6.14 21.71 -9.49
CA LEU A 237 7.09 21.65 -8.37
C LEU A 237 8.43 21.01 -8.74
N GLY A 238 8.67 20.69 -10.02
CA GLY A 238 9.95 20.15 -10.47
C GLY A 238 10.07 18.63 -10.35
N TYR A 239 8.95 17.91 -10.29
CA TYR A 239 8.87 16.45 -10.29
C TYR A 239 8.28 15.86 -11.60
N PRO A 240 8.61 16.35 -12.81
CA PRO A 240 7.96 15.89 -14.05
C PRO A 240 8.18 14.40 -14.34
N MET A 241 9.32 13.84 -13.91
CA MET A 241 9.65 12.42 -14.08
C MET A 241 9.18 11.52 -12.93
N ALA A 242 8.53 12.12 -11.92
CA ALA A 242 8.03 11.40 -10.76
C ALA A 242 6.69 10.71 -11.03
N VAL A 243 5.90 11.18 -12.01
CA VAL A 243 4.73 10.44 -12.51
C VAL A 243 5.27 9.17 -13.17
N GLU A 244 5.18 8.07 -12.45
CA GLU A 244 5.85 6.84 -12.82
C GLU A 244 4.99 5.95 -13.70
N ARG A 245 3.72 5.82 -13.34
CA ARG A 245 2.77 4.96 -14.06
C ARG A 245 1.38 5.58 -14.00
N GLY A 246 0.73 5.62 -15.16
CA GLY A 246 -0.58 6.23 -15.34
C GLY A 246 -0.50 7.72 -15.76
N PRO A 247 -1.61 8.46 -15.69
CA PRO A 247 -2.93 8.01 -15.25
C PRO A 247 -3.46 6.83 -16.08
N GLY A 248 -4.03 5.83 -15.41
CA GLY A 248 -4.46 4.58 -16.03
C GLY A 248 -5.69 3.99 -15.36
N ARG A 249 -6.14 2.84 -15.87
CA ARG A 249 -7.25 2.05 -15.31
C ARG A 249 -6.74 0.66 -14.98
N HIS A 250 -6.88 0.22 -13.73
CA HIS A 250 -6.50 -1.14 -13.36
C HIS A 250 -7.48 -2.16 -13.94
N GLY A 251 -6.98 -3.38 -14.19
CA GLY A 251 -7.84 -4.55 -14.36
C GLY A 251 -8.51 -4.88 -13.04
N PRO A 252 -7.74 -5.39 -12.04
CA PRO A 252 -8.23 -5.61 -10.69
C PRO A 252 -8.70 -4.33 -10.01
N GLY A 253 -9.79 -4.39 -9.25
CA GLY A 253 -10.42 -3.24 -8.57
C GLY A 253 -11.13 -2.25 -9.52
N GLY A 254 -10.68 -2.16 -10.78
CA GLY A 254 -11.26 -1.30 -11.81
C GLY A 254 -11.08 0.20 -11.55
N MET A 255 -10.22 0.61 -10.62
CA MET A 255 -10.00 2.02 -10.30
C MET A 255 -9.11 2.73 -11.33
N LEU A 256 -9.35 4.04 -11.50
CA LEU A 256 -8.36 4.94 -12.05
C LEU A 256 -7.26 5.12 -11.03
N PHE A 257 -6.03 5.20 -11.51
CA PHE A 257 -4.88 5.40 -10.67
C PHE A 257 -3.85 6.31 -11.33
N VAL A 258 -2.99 6.89 -10.52
CA VAL A 258 -1.64 7.32 -10.89
C VAL A 258 -0.68 6.95 -9.76
N TYR A 259 0.54 6.55 -10.13
CA TYR A 259 1.65 6.36 -9.20
C TYR A 259 2.64 7.49 -9.36
N ILE A 260 2.95 8.17 -8.25
CA ILE A 260 3.92 9.27 -8.21
C ILE A 260 5.01 8.93 -7.18
N LEU A 261 6.27 9.19 -7.53
CA LEU A 261 7.41 9.07 -6.63
C LEU A 261 7.58 10.36 -5.82
N ASP A 262 7.75 10.22 -4.51
CA ASP A 262 8.10 11.34 -3.64
C ASP A 262 9.59 11.72 -3.78
N PRO A 263 10.06 12.77 -3.07
CA PRO A 263 11.45 13.24 -3.16
C PRO A 263 12.53 12.19 -2.87
N ASP A 264 12.20 11.15 -2.10
CA ASP A 264 13.11 10.07 -1.67
C ASP A 264 12.80 8.74 -2.38
N GLY A 265 11.90 8.75 -3.37
CA GLY A 265 11.54 7.57 -4.17
C GLY A 265 10.49 6.68 -3.54
N HIS A 266 9.81 7.10 -2.47
CA HIS A 266 8.61 6.41 -2.00
C HIS A 266 7.50 6.57 -3.02
N ARG A 267 6.85 5.47 -3.36
CA ARG A 267 5.73 5.48 -4.30
C ARG A 267 4.42 5.69 -3.55
N VAL A 268 3.69 6.71 -3.98
CA VAL A 268 2.32 6.97 -3.55
C VAL A 268 1.36 6.75 -4.72
N GLU A 269 0.26 6.04 -4.47
CA GLU A 269 -0.84 5.90 -5.43
C GLU A 269 -1.96 6.89 -5.09
N PHE A 270 -2.45 7.61 -6.09
CA PHE A 270 -3.72 8.34 -6.02
C PHE A 270 -4.72 7.67 -6.94
N PHE A 271 -5.86 7.28 -6.39
CA PHE A 271 -6.84 6.48 -7.13
C PHE A 271 -8.27 6.85 -6.72
N ASN A 272 -9.22 6.69 -7.64
CA ASN A 272 -10.64 6.91 -7.33
C ASN A 272 -11.24 5.65 -6.67
N SER A 273 -12.49 5.71 -6.18
CA SER A 273 -13.06 4.61 -5.39
C SER A 273 -13.07 3.23 -6.07
N HIS A 274 -12.91 2.19 -5.25
CA HIS A 274 -13.16 0.78 -5.59
C HIS A 274 -14.65 0.50 -5.74
N TYR A 275 -15.00 -0.71 -6.22
CA TYR A 275 -16.30 -1.28 -5.86
C TYR A 275 -16.31 -1.77 -4.40
N GLN A 276 -17.49 -1.94 -3.82
CA GLN A 276 -17.63 -2.38 -2.43
C GLN A 276 -17.45 -3.88 -2.30
N THR A 277 -16.72 -4.33 -1.27
CA THR A 277 -16.56 -5.75 -0.93
C THR A 277 -17.19 -6.00 0.43
N ILE A 278 -18.51 -6.17 0.43
CA ILE A 278 -19.33 -6.27 1.65
C ILE A 278 -20.09 -7.60 1.76
N ASP A 279 -20.31 -8.29 0.64
CA ASP A 279 -21.01 -9.57 0.60
C ASP A 279 -20.02 -10.70 0.94
N LEU A 280 -20.39 -11.56 1.89
CA LEU A 280 -19.53 -12.63 2.40
C LEU A 280 -19.53 -13.87 1.49
N GLU A 281 -20.55 -13.98 0.64
CA GLU A 281 -20.84 -15.11 -0.23
C GLU A 281 -20.04 -15.08 -1.53
N ILE A 282 -19.38 -13.95 -1.84
CA ILE A 282 -18.68 -13.76 -3.10
C ILE A 282 -17.28 -14.37 -3.00
N GLU A 283 -17.01 -15.33 -3.88
CA GLU A 283 -15.68 -15.89 -4.09
C GLU A 283 -14.73 -14.86 -4.73
N PRO A 284 -13.42 -14.91 -4.45
CA PRO A 284 -12.46 -13.95 -4.98
C PRO A 284 -12.39 -13.98 -6.52
N VAL A 285 -12.29 -12.81 -7.15
CA VAL A 285 -12.16 -12.71 -8.61
C VAL A 285 -10.76 -13.11 -9.05
N ARG A 286 -10.67 -14.14 -9.89
CA ARG A 286 -9.42 -14.56 -10.53
C ARG A 286 -9.14 -13.75 -11.79
N TRP A 287 -7.91 -13.24 -11.90
CA TRP A 287 -7.36 -12.69 -13.14
C TRP A 287 -6.24 -13.57 -13.67
N ASP A 288 -6.29 -13.88 -14.97
CA ASP A 288 -5.18 -14.56 -15.64
C ASP A 288 -4.10 -13.55 -16.02
N ALA A 289 -2.87 -13.78 -15.57
CA ALA A 289 -1.74 -12.90 -15.88
C ALA A 289 -1.40 -12.85 -17.38
N ALA A 290 -1.78 -13.88 -18.14
CA ALA A 290 -1.60 -13.91 -19.59
C ALA A 290 -2.56 -12.96 -20.32
N SER A 291 -3.63 -12.50 -19.67
CA SER A 291 -4.58 -11.57 -20.28
C SER A 291 -4.04 -10.14 -20.28
N LEU A 292 -4.07 -9.51 -21.47
CA LEU A 292 -3.80 -8.07 -21.62
C LEU A 292 -4.67 -7.22 -20.68
N SER A 293 -5.92 -7.62 -20.43
CA SER A 293 -6.85 -6.88 -19.55
C SER A 293 -6.41 -6.83 -18.08
N THR A 294 -5.58 -7.79 -17.65
CA THR A 294 -5.09 -7.90 -16.27
C THR A 294 -4.00 -6.88 -16.00
N ASN A 295 -3.06 -6.73 -16.93
CA ASN A 295 -1.97 -5.77 -16.81
C ASN A 295 -2.40 -4.36 -17.27
N LEU A 296 -3.33 -4.27 -18.22
CA LEU A 296 -3.67 -3.07 -18.97
C LEU A 296 -5.14 -3.05 -19.42
N ARG A 297 -6.00 -2.32 -18.71
CA ARG A 297 -7.28 -1.89 -19.32
C ARG A 297 -7.01 -0.80 -20.34
N TRP A 298 -6.19 0.19 -19.98
CA TRP A 298 -5.79 1.33 -20.83
C TRP A 298 -4.26 1.48 -20.85
N GLY A 299 -3.70 1.77 -22.02
CA GLY A 299 -2.30 2.20 -22.16
C GLY A 299 -1.28 1.07 -22.43
N LEU A 300 -0.01 1.42 -22.26
CA LEU A 300 1.16 0.55 -22.45
C LEU A 300 1.57 -0.12 -21.13
N PRO A 301 2.34 -1.23 -21.16
CA PRO A 301 2.84 -1.87 -19.95
C PRO A 301 3.54 -0.90 -18.99
N ALA A 302 3.57 -1.25 -17.70
CA ALA A 302 4.29 -0.45 -16.71
C ALA A 302 5.81 -0.46 -16.99
N PRO A 303 6.54 0.62 -16.66
CA PRO A 303 8.00 0.64 -16.78
C PRO A 303 8.63 -0.38 -15.81
N GLU A 304 9.84 -0.84 -16.14
CA GLU A 304 10.59 -1.83 -15.37
C GLU A 304 10.72 -1.43 -13.89
N ARG A 305 11.00 -0.15 -13.63
CA ARG A 305 11.11 0.37 -12.26
C ARG A 305 9.85 0.19 -11.41
N TRP A 306 8.66 0.22 -12.01
CA TRP A 306 7.42 0.00 -11.27
C TRP A 306 7.37 -1.43 -10.71
N TYR A 307 7.84 -2.42 -11.46
CA TYR A 307 7.83 -3.81 -11.01
C TYR A 307 8.90 -4.14 -9.96
N PHE A 308 10.05 -3.46 -10.01
CA PHE A 308 11.23 -3.90 -9.26
C PHE A 308 11.75 -2.92 -8.22
N GLU A 309 11.44 -1.62 -8.31
CA GLU A 309 11.79 -0.63 -7.30
C GLU A 309 10.68 -0.52 -6.24
N ALA A 310 11.08 -0.54 -4.98
CA ALA A 310 10.18 -0.44 -3.83
C ALA A 310 11.00 -0.01 -2.60
N SER A 311 10.35 0.62 -1.63
CA SER A 311 11.04 1.16 -0.46
C SER A 311 11.37 0.04 0.54
N PRO A 312 12.65 -0.13 0.95
CA PRO A 312 13.02 -1.11 1.96
C PRO A 312 12.58 -0.69 3.36
N PHE A 313 12.40 -1.67 4.24
CA PHE A 313 12.16 -1.39 5.66
C PHE A 313 13.48 -1.03 6.37
N GLU A 314 13.43 -0.03 7.25
CA GLU A 314 14.57 0.47 8.02
C GLU A 314 15.25 -0.67 8.79
N GLY A 315 16.55 -0.89 8.58
CA GLY A 315 17.32 -1.91 9.31
C GLY A 315 16.90 -3.36 9.06
N VAL A 316 16.15 -3.66 7.99
CA VAL A 316 15.76 -5.03 7.63
C VAL A 316 16.53 -5.48 6.38
N PRO A 317 17.31 -6.57 6.44
CA PRO A 317 17.98 -7.12 5.26
C PRO A 317 17.00 -7.59 4.19
N LEU A 318 17.36 -7.43 2.92
CA LEU A 318 16.55 -7.90 1.80
C LEU A 318 16.91 -9.33 1.39
N ALA A 319 15.89 -10.14 1.15
CA ALA A 319 15.98 -11.44 0.49
C ALA A 319 15.59 -11.31 -0.98
N ALA A 320 16.26 -12.07 -1.85
CA ALA A 320 15.92 -12.18 -3.26
C ALA A 320 14.97 -13.37 -3.49
N PRO A 321 14.00 -13.28 -4.42
CA PRO A 321 13.14 -14.40 -4.76
C PRO A 321 13.94 -15.50 -5.48
N GLU A 322 13.60 -16.77 -5.24
CA GLU A 322 14.24 -17.91 -5.92
C GLU A 322 14.08 -17.81 -7.44
N GLN A 323 12.89 -17.44 -7.90
CA GLN A 323 12.60 -17.16 -9.29
C GLN A 323 12.34 -15.66 -9.48
N LYS A 324 13.14 -15.03 -10.35
CA LYS A 324 12.94 -13.62 -10.68
C LYS A 324 11.62 -13.44 -11.45
N PRO A 325 10.73 -12.52 -11.02
CA PRO A 325 9.57 -12.16 -11.81
C PRO A 325 9.99 -11.71 -13.21
N ASN A 326 9.23 -12.13 -14.23
CA ASN A 326 9.52 -11.82 -15.63
C ASN A 326 8.32 -11.16 -16.34
N PRO A 327 7.83 -10.01 -15.85
CA PRO A 327 6.68 -9.34 -16.45
C PRO A 327 7.01 -8.74 -17.83
N GLU A 328 5.98 -8.49 -18.64
CA GLU A 328 6.11 -7.61 -19.80
C GLU A 328 6.23 -6.16 -19.29
N THR A 329 7.40 -5.55 -19.47
CA THR A 329 7.65 -4.14 -19.12
C THR A 329 7.50 -3.24 -20.34
N LEU A 330 7.36 -1.93 -20.11
CA LEU A 330 7.31 -0.93 -21.19
C LEU A 330 8.52 -1.04 -22.11
N GLU A 331 9.71 -1.15 -21.52
CA GLU A 331 10.99 -1.23 -22.21
C GLU A 331 11.06 -2.48 -23.10
N ARG A 332 10.63 -3.64 -22.58
CA ARG A 332 10.57 -4.89 -23.35
C ARG A 332 9.55 -4.82 -24.48
N TYR A 333 8.38 -4.24 -24.19
CA TYR A 333 7.35 -4.03 -25.19
C TYR A 333 7.84 -3.14 -26.34
N LEU A 334 8.49 -2.02 -26.03
CA LEU A 334 9.05 -1.10 -27.02
C LEU A 334 10.19 -1.75 -27.82
N ALA A 335 11.09 -2.49 -27.17
CA ALA A 335 12.16 -3.23 -27.83
C ALA A 335 11.63 -4.27 -28.83
N ARG A 336 10.50 -4.92 -28.52
CA ARG A 336 9.83 -5.88 -29.42
C ARG A 336 9.15 -5.21 -30.61
N LEU A 337 8.61 -4.00 -30.45
CA LEU A 337 8.00 -3.25 -31.55
C LEU A 337 9.04 -2.68 -32.53
N HIS A 338 10.23 -2.37 -32.04
CA HIS A 338 11.34 -1.82 -32.84
C HIS A 338 12.58 -2.72 -32.74
N PRO A 339 12.57 -3.91 -33.34
CA PRO A 339 13.64 -4.89 -33.18
C PRO A 339 15.01 -4.48 -33.77
N ALA A 340 15.19 -3.29 -34.36
CA ALA A 340 16.48 -2.81 -34.83
C ALA A 340 16.57 -1.28 -35.02
N ASP A 341 17.39 -0.63 -34.17
CA ASP A 341 18.55 0.19 -34.61
C ASP A 341 19.87 -0.52 -34.21
N ALA A 342 19.82 -1.84 -33.99
CA ALA A 342 20.99 -2.68 -33.75
C ALA A 342 21.59 -3.14 -35.09
N GLY A 343 22.20 -2.19 -35.80
CA GLY A 343 23.06 -2.40 -36.97
C GLY A 343 24.46 -1.88 -36.69
#